data_AF-A0A3D1ACF8-F1
#
_entry.id   AF-A0A3D1ACF8-F1
#
_cell.length_a   1.000
_cell.length_b   1.000
_cell.length_c   1.000
_cell.angle_alpha   90.00
_cell.angle_beta   90.00
_cell.angle_gamma   90.00
#
_symmetry.space_group_name_H-M   'P 1'
#
loop_
_entity.id
_entity.type
_entity.pdbx_description
1 polymer ?
#
loop_
_entity_poly.entity_id
_entity_poly.type
_entity_poly.pdbx_seq_one_letter_code
_entity_poly.pdbx_strand_id
1 'polypeptide(L)'
;MRKNLSSQITLTRIPEKYYKPENEFEHSVLTRFEKIPTHIYASMDEGSMDIAKDIAKEILNKQKAKKKFVLVLPGGRSPHTLFQHLIHIHKKEKLSFKNVVIFLLYEFYPLTNVANSNLHQLQEAFLNHVDIPEKNIFYPDGFMNKNDIYDFCEKYEQKMKDSGGIDYMLLGIGTAGTIGLNSAGASMNSHTHLVLMDNTSRKESAQLFSSIENVPAGVITMGLGTIMEAKKVVLISWGESKAAIIKQTIEGPATDALPATCLQHHSNARVVIDLSSAYDLTRISHPWLVTNCEWDNKLIRRAIIWLCQLTDKPILKLTNKDYSEHGLGELLAIFGSAYNVNIKIFNDIQHTITGWPGGKPNADDSNRPERAKPYPKKIIVFSPHPDDDVISMGGTFRRLCDQNHIVHVAYQTSGNIAVGDEEVIRYCEYLQDVCDKYSPKDNKIKSKAEEIINYLRYEKKEDGKPERPDVLFMKGTIRREEARHASRYSGLKDENIHFLDLP
;
A
#
# COMPACT_ATOMS: atom_id res chain seq x y z
N MET A 1 -8.99 -20.93 9.62
CA MET A 1 -7.91 -19.95 9.87
C MET A 1 -8.52 -18.56 10.00
N ARG A 2 -8.25 -17.84 11.10
CA ARG A 2 -8.61 -16.41 11.23
C ARG A 2 -7.74 -15.62 10.23
N LYS A 3 -8.33 -15.13 9.13
CA LYS A 3 -7.60 -14.40 8.07
C LYS A 3 -7.37 -12.91 8.39
N ASN A 4 -7.91 -12.39 9.49
CA ASN A 4 -7.79 -11.00 9.94
C ASN A 4 -6.86 -10.85 11.16
N LEU A 5 -5.63 -11.38 11.07
CA LEU A 5 -4.63 -11.18 12.14
C LEU A 5 -3.74 -9.96 11.90
N SER A 6 -3.59 -9.47 10.66
CA SER A 6 -2.73 -8.32 10.35
C SER A 6 -3.15 -7.04 11.09
N SER A 7 -4.46 -6.79 11.22
CA SER A 7 -4.99 -5.68 12.03
C SER A 7 -4.85 -5.87 13.54
N GLN A 8 -4.57 -7.09 14.01
CA GLN A 8 -4.30 -7.42 15.41
C GLN A 8 -2.79 -7.44 15.74
N ILE A 9 -1.92 -7.41 14.71
CA ILE A 9 -0.45 -7.50 14.82
C ILE A 9 0.21 -6.12 14.75
N THR A 10 -0.53 -5.04 14.49
CA THR A 10 0.03 -3.68 14.51
C THR A 10 0.49 -3.30 15.93
N LEU A 11 1.80 -3.09 16.08
CA LEU A 11 2.48 -2.68 17.32
C LEU A 11 1.98 -1.32 17.88
N THR A 12 1.16 -0.59 17.12
CA THR A 12 0.54 0.67 17.54
C THR A 12 -0.94 0.64 17.22
N ARG A 13 -1.80 0.54 18.23
CA ARG A 13 -3.24 0.72 18.05
C ARG A 13 -3.55 2.20 18.11
N ILE A 14 -4.09 2.74 17.03
CA ILE A 14 -4.64 4.10 17.01
C ILE A 14 -5.95 4.07 17.82
N PRO A 15 -6.11 4.92 18.84
CA PRO A 15 -7.36 5.00 19.61
C PRO A 15 -8.57 5.28 18.73
N GLU A 16 -9.69 4.58 18.98
CA GLU A 16 -10.92 4.73 18.18
C GLU A 16 -11.45 6.16 18.16
N LYS A 17 -11.29 6.90 19.27
CA LYS A 17 -11.73 8.30 19.39
C LYS A 17 -11.20 9.22 18.28
N TYR A 18 -10.08 8.90 17.64
CA TYR A 18 -9.52 9.74 16.58
C TYR A 18 -10.17 9.53 15.20
N TYR A 19 -10.88 8.41 15.01
CA TYR A 19 -11.48 8.06 13.72
C TYR A 19 -12.95 7.63 13.78
N LYS A 20 -13.47 7.38 14.98
CA LYS A 20 -14.88 7.13 15.30
C LYS A 20 -15.30 8.09 16.43
N PRO A 21 -15.53 9.39 16.14
CA PRO A 21 -16.02 10.33 17.14
C PRO A 21 -17.42 9.94 17.64
N GLU A 22 -17.72 10.23 18.90
CA GLU A 22 -19.00 9.84 19.50
C GLU A 22 -20.15 10.76 19.07
N ASN A 23 -19.82 12.01 18.70
CA ASN A 23 -20.78 13.04 18.36
C ASN A 23 -20.24 14.03 17.30
N GLU A 24 -21.13 14.87 16.75
CA GLU A 24 -20.80 15.83 15.70
C GLU A 24 -19.81 16.93 16.15
N PHE A 25 -19.84 17.30 17.44
CA PHE A 25 -18.91 18.29 17.98
C PHE A 25 -17.47 17.77 17.97
N GLU A 26 -17.25 16.56 18.49
CA GLU A 26 -15.95 15.89 18.42
C GLU A 26 -15.49 15.69 16.99
N HIS A 27 -16.39 15.26 16.11
CA HIS A 27 -16.09 15.13 14.69
C HIS A 27 -15.58 16.45 14.12
N SER A 28 -16.30 17.56 14.34
CA SER A 28 -15.90 18.89 13.85
C SER A 28 -14.55 19.35 14.37
N VAL A 29 -14.20 19.03 15.62
CA VAL A 29 -12.91 19.38 16.23
C VAL A 29 -11.78 18.55 15.59
N LEU A 30 -11.98 17.25 15.44
CA LEU A 30 -10.99 16.33 14.85
C LEU A 30 -10.72 16.64 13.38
N THR A 31 -11.76 16.98 12.62
CA THR A 31 -11.67 17.20 11.16
C THR A 31 -11.40 18.65 10.78
N ARG A 32 -11.01 19.52 11.71
CA ARG A 32 -10.84 20.97 11.44
C ARG A 32 -9.82 21.32 10.34
N PHE A 33 -8.88 20.43 10.06
CA PHE A 33 -7.90 20.59 8.97
C PHE A 33 -8.36 19.94 7.66
N GLU A 34 -9.40 19.10 7.70
CA GLU A 34 -9.91 18.38 6.55
C GLU A 34 -10.85 19.29 5.74
N LYS A 35 -10.59 19.41 4.45
CA LYS A 35 -11.37 20.23 3.50
C LYS A 35 -12.36 19.41 2.68
N ILE A 36 -12.35 18.09 2.86
CA ILE A 36 -13.31 17.15 2.29
C ILE A 36 -13.82 16.27 3.44
N PRO A 37 -15.14 16.07 3.58
CA PRO A 37 -15.69 15.13 4.55
C PRO A 37 -15.04 13.75 4.45
N THR A 38 -14.31 13.33 5.49
CA THR A 38 -13.50 12.10 5.46
C THR A 38 -13.93 11.11 6.53
N HIS A 39 -14.23 9.89 6.07
CA HIS A 39 -14.63 8.77 6.92
C HIS A 39 -13.50 7.74 6.94
N ILE A 40 -13.01 7.44 8.14
CA ILE A 40 -11.90 6.52 8.35
C ILE A 40 -12.46 5.24 8.99
N TYR A 41 -12.12 4.09 8.42
CA TYR A 41 -12.51 2.77 8.90
C TYR A 41 -11.30 1.98 9.38
N ALA A 42 -11.52 1.04 10.31
CA ALA A 42 -10.44 0.21 10.84
C ALA A 42 -9.82 -0.70 9.77
N SER A 43 -10.59 -1.04 8.73
CA SER A 43 -10.14 -1.86 7.61
C SER A 43 -10.83 -1.46 6.30
N MET A 44 -10.20 -1.84 5.19
CA MET A 44 -10.77 -1.75 3.83
C MET A 44 -12.15 -2.43 3.73
N ASP A 45 -12.34 -3.55 4.42
CA ASP A 45 -13.59 -4.31 4.37
C ASP A 45 -14.77 -3.54 4.99
N GLU A 46 -14.56 -2.94 6.17
CA GLU A 46 -15.56 -2.11 6.84
C GLU A 46 -15.96 -0.90 5.99
N GLY A 47 -14.97 -0.17 5.44
CA GLY A 47 -15.23 0.99 4.59
C GLY A 47 -15.91 0.60 3.27
N SER A 48 -15.52 -0.52 2.66
CA SER A 48 -16.17 -1.04 1.45
C SER A 48 -17.63 -1.43 1.70
N MET A 49 -17.92 -2.02 2.87
CA MET A 49 -19.29 -2.39 3.25
C MET A 49 -20.17 -1.15 3.52
N ASP A 50 -19.63 -0.09 4.13
CA ASP A 50 -20.35 1.19 4.28
C ASP A 50 -20.79 1.75 2.92
N ILE A 51 -19.85 1.83 1.98
CA ILE A 51 -20.12 2.33 0.63
C ILE A 51 -21.12 1.43 -0.10
N ALA A 52 -21.02 0.11 0.06
CA ALA A 52 -21.97 -0.83 -0.54
C ALA A 52 -23.40 -0.57 -0.07
N LYS A 53 -23.57 -0.35 1.24
CA LYS A 53 -24.88 -0.03 1.84
C LYS A 53 -25.40 1.33 1.39
N ASP A 54 -24.54 2.33 1.29
CA ASP A 54 -24.87 3.66 0.80
C ASP A 54 -25.37 3.60 -0.67
N ILE A 55 -24.63 2.91 -1.54
CA ILE A 55 -25.04 2.67 -2.94
C ILE A 55 -26.37 1.89 -3.00
N ALA A 56 -26.51 0.82 -2.21
CA ALA A 56 -27.74 0.02 -2.17
C ALA A 56 -28.95 0.87 -1.74
N LYS A 57 -28.78 1.74 -0.75
CA LYS A 57 -29.82 2.68 -0.28
C LYS A 57 -30.21 3.66 -1.38
N GLU A 58 -29.26 4.24 -2.10
CA GLU A 58 -29.54 5.16 -3.21
C GLU A 58 -30.25 4.47 -4.38
N ILE A 59 -29.85 3.24 -4.71
CA ILE A 59 -30.55 2.42 -5.72
C ILE A 59 -32.01 2.23 -5.30
N LEU A 60 -32.27 1.82 -4.06
CA LEU A 60 -33.63 1.60 -3.54
C LEU A 60 -34.46 2.90 -3.55
N ASN A 61 -33.86 4.02 -3.19
CA ASN A 61 -34.54 5.33 -3.22
C ASN A 61 -34.95 5.71 -4.64
N LYS A 62 -34.06 5.54 -5.62
CA LYS A 62 -34.36 5.79 -7.03
C LYS A 62 -35.40 4.81 -7.59
N GLN A 63 -35.36 3.54 -7.20
CA GLN A 63 -36.38 2.55 -7.54
C GLN A 63 -37.77 2.95 -7.04
N LYS A 64 -37.88 3.35 -5.78
CA LYS A 64 -39.14 3.85 -5.19
C LYS A 64 -39.67 5.07 -5.94
N ALA A 65 -38.78 5.96 -6.36
CA ALA A 65 -39.12 7.12 -7.19
C ALA A 65 -39.37 6.79 -8.68
N LYS A 66 -39.28 5.51 -9.08
CA LYS A 66 -39.36 5.05 -10.48
C LYS A 66 -38.37 5.74 -11.43
N LYS A 67 -37.21 6.16 -10.89
CA LYS A 67 -36.12 6.79 -11.64
C LYS A 67 -34.96 5.82 -11.82
N LYS A 68 -34.17 6.05 -12.87
CA LYS A 68 -32.88 5.39 -13.03
C LYS A 68 -31.89 5.95 -12.00
N PHE A 69 -30.96 5.10 -11.59
CA PHE A 69 -29.80 5.49 -10.78
C PHE A 69 -28.57 5.43 -11.67
N VAL A 70 -27.94 6.58 -11.93
CA VAL A 70 -26.76 6.68 -12.79
C VAL A 70 -25.50 6.60 -11.93
N LEU A 71 -24.75 5.51 -12.09
CA LEU A 71 -23.56 5.18 -11.31
C LEU A 71 -22.32 5.21 -12.22
N VAL A 72 -21.30 5.96 -11.84
CA VAL A 72 -19.99 5.93 -12.49
C VAL A 72 -19.03 5.08 -11.67
N LEU A 73 -18.37 4.13 -12.33
CA LEU A 73 -17.42 3.21 -11.71
C LEU A 73 -15.99 3.40 -12.27
N PRO A 74 -14.95 3.39 -11.42
CA PRO A 74 -13.57 3.42 -11.85
C PRO A 74 -13.08 2.01 -12.20
N GLY A 75 -11.95 1.93 -12.88
CA GLY A 75 -11.16 0.70 -12.97
C GLY A 75 -10.29 0.46 -11.72
N GLY A 76 -9.37 -0.49 -11.84
CA GLY A 76 -8.36 -0.78 -10.82
C GLY A 76 -8.85 -1.64 -9.64
N ARG A 77 -7.94 -1.89 -8.68
CA ARG A 77 -8.14 -2.87 -7.60
C ARG A 77 -8.91 -2.34 -6.39
N SER A 78 -8.81 -1.06 -6.09
CA SER A 78 -9.46 -0.44 -4.90
C SER A 78 -10.96 -0.74 -4.74
N PRO A 79 -11.80 -0.78 -5.80
CA PRO A 79 -13.23 -1.05 -5.65
C PRO A 79 -13.59 -2.55 -5.57
N HIS A 80 -12.65 -3.49 -5.67
CA HIS A 80 -12.97 -4.91 -5.76
C HIS A 80 -13.72 -5.44 -4.52
N THR A 81 -13.28 -5.07 -3.32
CA THR A 81 -13.95 -5.46 -2.07
C THR A 81 -15.37 -4.87 -1.98
N LEU A 82 -15.57 -3.64 -2.48
CA LEU A 82 -16.89 -3.03 -2.60
C LEU A 82 -17.81 -3.84 -3.54
N PHE A 83 -17.30 -4.28 -4.70
CA PHE A 83 -18.07 -5.10 -5.64
C PHE A 83 -18.51 -6.42 -5.01
N GLN A 84 -17.64 -7.08 -4.24
CA GLN A 84 -17.99 -8.30 -3.50
C GLN A 84 -19.15 -8.08 -2.53
N HIS A 85 -19.17 -6.95 -1.81
CA HIS A 85 -20.28 -6.58 -0.93
C HIS A 85 -21.57 -6.29 -1.70
N LEU A 86 -21.51 -5.57 -2.83
CA LEU A 86 -22.70 -5.33 -3.66
C LEU A 86 -23.27 -6.63 -4.24
N ILE A 87 -22.42 -7.56 -4.67
CA ILE A 87 -22.83 -8.91 -5.11
C ILE A 87 -23.50 -9.68 -3.96
N HIS A 88 -22.94 -9.58 -2.75
CA HIS A 88 -23.52 -10.19 -1.57
C HIS A 88 -24.92 -9.65 -1.29
N ILE A 89 -25.08 -8.32 -1.25
CA ILE A 89 -26.36 -7.65 -1.05
C ILE A 89 -27.36 -8.03 -2.15
N HIS A 90 -26.94 -8.08 -3.42
CA HIS A 90 -27.76 -8.57 -4.52
C HIS A 90 -28.29 -10.00 -4.26
N LYS A 91 -27.38 -10.94 -3.98
CA LYS A 91 -27.69 -12.37 -3.86
C LYS A 91 -28.45 -12.71 -2.57
N LYS A 92 -28.22 -12.00 -1.46
CA LYS A 92 -28.79 -12.30 -0.14
C LYS A 92 -29.96 -11.40 0.24
N GLU A 93 -29.86 -10.11 -0.04
CA GLU A 93 -30.87 -9.10 0.33
C GLU A 93 -31.80 -8.73 -0.84
N LYS A 94 -31.58 -9.33 -2.02
CA LYS A 94 -32.41 -9.17 -3.24
C LYS A 94 -32.44 -7.73 -3.80
N LEU A 95 -31.35 -6.97 -3.63
CA LEU A 95 -31.17 -5.69 -4.32
C LEU A 95 -31.11 -5.91 -5.83
N SER A 96 -31.97 -5.26 -6.62
CA SER A 96 -31.92 -5.36 -8.10
C SER A 96 -31.15 -4.20 -8.74
N PHE A 97 -30.40 -4.50 -9.80
CA PHE A 97 -29.66 -3.54 -10.63
C PHE A 97 -30.39 -3.20 -11.95
N LYS A 98 -31.64 -3.68 -12.15
CA LYS A 98 -32.41 -3.45 -13.39
C LYS A 98 -32.68 -1.98 -13.72
N ASN A 99 -32.73 -1.11 -12.71
CA ASN A 99 -32.91 0.33 -12.88
C ASN A 99 -31.59 1.12 -12.79
N VAL A 100 -30.45 0.45 -12.66
CA VAL A 100 -29.13 1.09 -12.61
C VAL A 100 -28.61 1.27 -14.03
N VAL A 101 -27.99 2.42 -14.27
CA VAL A 101 -27.23 2.75 -15.48
C VAL A 101 -25.78 2.98 -15.07
N ILE A 102 -24.86 2.26 -15.69
CA ILE A 102 -23.43 2.33 -15.38
C ILE A 102 -22.69 3.02 -16.51
N PHE A 103 -21.81 3.95 -16.14
CA PHE A 103 -20.78 4.50 -17.01
C PHE A 103 -19.40 4.17 -16.44
N LEU A 104 -18.47 3.72 -17.27
CA LEU A 104 -17.07 3.60 -16.87
C LEU A 104 -16.40 4.98 -16.87
N LEU A 105 -15.64 5.25 -15.83
CA LEU A 105 -14.89 6.51 -15.68
C LEU A 105 -13.84 6.68 -16.79
N TYR A 106 -13.18 5.58 -17.18
CA TYR A 106 -12.15 5.59 -18.20
C TYR A 106 -11.95 4.22 -18.86
N GLU A 107 -11.33 4.18 -20.04
CA GLU A 107 -10.80 2.98 -20.68
C GLU A 107 -9.42 3.24 -21.30
N PHE A 108 -8.53 2.25 -21.23
CA PHE A 108 -7.19 2.37 -21.82
C PHE A 108 -7.24 2.47 -23.34
N TYR A 109 -6.29 3.19 -23.93
CA TYR A 109 -6.22 3.39 -25.38
C TYR A 109 -4.77 3.54 -25.90
N PRO A 110 -4.41 2.91 -27.03
CA PRO A 110 -5.14 1.85 -27.71
C PRO A 110 -5.01 0.52 -26.96
N LEU A 111 -6.08 -0.26 -26.89
CA LEU A 111 -6.02 -1.64 -26.42
C LEU A 111 -5.63 -2.57 -27.57
N THR A 112 -4.82 -3.57 -27.24
CA THR A 112 -4.43 -4.67 -28.14
C THR A 112 -4.99 -6.01 -27.70
N ASN A 113 -5.47 -6.11 -26.45
CA ASN A 113 -6.02 -7.32 -25.86
C ASN A 113 -7.23 -6.97 -24.98
N VAL A 114 -8.35 -7.66 -25.21
CA VAL A 114 -9.61 -7.47 -24.46
C VAL A 114 -9.42 -7.78 -22.97
N ALA A 115 -8.53 -8.70 -22.62
CA ALA A 115 -8.24 -9.05 -21.22
C ALA A 115 -7.74 -7.85 -20.40
N ASN A 116 -7.13 -6.85 -21.06
CA ASN A 116 -6.60 -5.66 -20.42
C ASN A 116 -7.63 -4.51 -20.29
N SER A 117 -8.84 -4.68 -20.83
CA SER A 117 -9.92 -3.69 -20.74
C SER A 117 -10.42 -3.55 -19.31
N ASN A 118 -10.69 -2.31 -18.88
CA ASN A 118 -11.37 -2.05 -17.61
C ASN A 118 -12.78 -2.61 -17.60
N LEU A 119 -13.49 -2.59 -18.74
CA LEU A 119 -14.80 -3.25 -18.84
C LEU A 119 -14.68 -4.74 -18.57
N HIS A 120 -13.72 -5.42 -19.19
CA HIS A 120 -13.54 -6.86 -19.00
C HIS A 120 -13.29 -7.20 -17.53
N GLN A 121 -12.36 -6.48 -16.88
CA GLN A 121 -12.09 -6.64 -15.45
C GLN A 121 -13.33 -6.36 -14.59
N LEU A 122 -14.11 -5.33 -14.92
CA LEU A 122 -15.33 -4.99 -14.19
C LEU A 122 -16.46 -6.02 -14.42
N GLN A 123 -16.52 -6.64 -15.59
CA GLN A 123 -17.45 -7.73 -15.88
C GLN A 123 -17.16 -8.95 -14.99
N GLU A 124 -15.89 -9.36 -14.92
CA GLU A 124 -15.46 -10.47 -14.08
C GLU A 124 -15.66 -10.20 -12.59
N ALA A 125 -15.31 -8.99 -12.13
CA ALA A 125 -15.37 -8.62 -10.73
C ALA A 125 -16.79 -8.30 -10.24
N PHE A 126 -17.68 -7.82 -11.11
CA PHE A 126 -18.97 -7.27 -10.71
C PHE A 126 -20.13 -7.57 -11.66
N LEU A 127 -20.07 -7.10 -12.91
CA LEU A 127 -21.29 -6.98 -13.75
C LEU A 127 -21.92 -8.34 -14.08
N ASN A 128 -21.11 -9.40 -14.23
CA ASN A 128 -21.60 -10.76 -14.52
C ASN A 128 -22.29 -11.43 -13.32
N HIS A 129 -22.26 -10.79 -12.14
CA HIS A 129 -22.79 -11.35 -10.89
C HIS A 129 -24.07 -10.66 -10.40
N VAL A 130 -24.61 -9.71 -11.16
CA VAL A 130 -25.81 -8.92 -10.83
C VAL A 130 -26.78 -8.84 -12.02
N ASP A 131 -28.04 -8.46 -11.77
CA ASP A 131 -29.11 -8.43 -12.78
C ASP A 131 -29.21 -7.11 -13.58
N ILE A 132 -28.06 -6.50 -13.92
CA ILE A 132 -28.01 -5.28 -14.73
C ILE A 132 -28.23 -5.59 -16.24
N PRO A 133 -29.10 -4.86 -16.96
CA PRO A 133 -29.26 -5.03 -18.40
C PRO A 133 -28.03 -4.50 -19.16
N GLU A 134 -27.52 -5.25 -20.13
CA GLU A 134 -26.35 -4.84 -20.94
C GLU A 134 -26.52 -3.45 -21.59
N LYS A 135 -27.73 -3.14 -22.06
CA LYS A 135 -28.06 -1.82 -22.64
C LYS A 135 -27.93 -0.63 -21.68
N ASN A 136 -27.76 -0.88 -20.39
CA ASN A 136 -27.56 0.14 -19.36
C ASN A 136 -26.07 0.30 -18.99
N ILE A 137 -25.15 -0.37 -19.69
CA ILE A 137 -23.71 -0.31 -19.42
C ILE A 137 -23.05 0.47 -20.57
N PHE A 138 -22.38 1.57 -20.23
CA PHE A 138 -21.71 2.46 -21.18
C PHE A 138 -20.23 2.57 -20.82
N TYR A 139 -19.37 2.53 -21.84
CA TYR A 139 -17.91 2.58 -21.68
C TYR A 139 -17.25 3.09 -22.98
N PRO A 140 -16.06 3.70 -22.90
CA PRO A 140 -15.24 3.97 -24.08
C PRO A 140 -14.71 2.68 -24.71
N ASP A 141 -14.72 2.59 -26.04
CA ASP A 141 -14.14 1.47 -26.76
C ASP A 141 -12.64 1.69 -26.96
N GLY A 142 -11.81 0.92 -26.23
CA GLY A 142 -10.36 1.00 -26.32
C GLY A 142 -9.77 0.52 -27.66
N PHE A 143 -10.56 -0.08 -28.55
CA PHE A 143 -10.14 -0.54 -29.89
C PHE A 143 -10.56 0.39 -31.02
N MET A 144 -11.24 1.50 -30.70
CA MET A 144 -11.81 2.38 -31.73
C MET A 144 -10.75 3.09 -32.57
N ASN A 145 -11.14 3.53 -33.77
CA ASN A 145 -10.26 4.35 -34.58
C ASN A 145 -10.03 5.71 -33.91
N LYS A 146 -8.79 6.19 -33.95
CA LYS A 146 -8.40 7.47 -33.33
C LYS A 146 -9.27 8.64 -33.79
N ASN A 147 -9.70 8.63 -35.06
CA ASN A 147 -10.51 9.70 -35.62
C ASN A 147 -11.94 9.76 -35.04
N ASP A 148 -12.43 8.66 -34.46
CA ASP A 148 -13.79 8.56 -33.92
C ASP A 148 -13.86 8.98 -32.43
N ILE A 149 -12.72 9.17 -31.77
CA ILE A 149 -12.63 9.41 -30.33
C ILE A 149 -13.33 10.71 -29.94
N TYR A 150 -13.13 11.79 -30.69
CA TYR A 150 -13.71 13.09 -30.38
C TYR A 150 -15.25 13.02 -30.38
N ASP A 151 -15.82 12.51 -31.46
CA ASP A 151 -17.26 12.32 -31.61
C ASP A 151 -17.83 11.38 -30.54
N PHE A 152 -17.08 10.34 -30.16
CA PHE A 152 -17.49 9.46 -29.07
C PHE A 152 -17.52 10.21 -27.74
N CYS A 153 -16.50 11.00 -27.42
CA CYS A 153 -16.45 11.74 -26.16
C CYS A 153 -17.66 12.69 -26.02
N GLU A 154 -18.01 13.44 -27.07
CA GLU A 154 -19.20 14.30 -27.06
C GLU A 154 -20.49 13.50 -26.88
N LYS A 155 -20.65 12.38 -27.59
CA LYS A 155 -21.82 11.50 -27.45
C LYS A 155 -21.90 10.86 -26.06
N TYR A 156 -20.76 10.54 -25.45
CA TYR A 156 -20.68 9.95 -24.12
C TYR A 156 -21.15 10.94 -23.05
N GLU A 157 -20.71 12.20 -23.13
CA GLU A 157 -21.19 13.30 -22.28
C GLU A 157 -22.69 13.52 -22.44
N GLN A 158 -23.18 13.59 -23.69
CA GLN A 158 -24.60 13.77 -23.96
C GLN A 158 -25.43 12.60 -23.40
N LYS A 159 -24.92 11.36 -23.53
CA LYS A 159 -25.59 10.16 -23.02
C LYS A 159 -25.74 10.18 -21.50
N MET A 160 -24.75 10.71 -20.76
CA MET A 160 -24.83 10.90 -19.31
C MET A 160 -25.90 11.94 -18.95
N LYS A 161 -25.98 13.05 -19.69
CA LYS A 161 -27.01 14.08 -19.52
C LYS A 161 -28.41 13.53 -19.80
N ASP A 162 -28.59 12.82 -20.91
CA ASP A 162 -29.85 12.18 -21.30
C ASP A 162 -30.31 11.11 -20.30
N SER A 163 -29.37 10.51 -19.57
CA SER A 163 -29.66 9.53 -18.51
C SER A 163 -30.12 10.17 -17.19
N GLY A 164 -30.17 11.51 -17.10
CA GLY A 164 -30.59 12.27 -15.92
C GLY A 164 -29.43 12.81 -15.06
N GLY A 165 -28.22 12.83 -15.62
CA GLY A 165 -26.99 13.23 -14.95
C GLY A 165 -26.46 12.16 -13.98
N ILE A 166 -25.22 12.31 -13.55
CA ILE A 166 -24.52 11.35 -12.70
C ILE A 166 -25.04 11.48 -11.26
N ASP A 167 -25.66 10.41 -10.74
CA ASP A 167 -26.17 10.41 -9.36
C ASP A 167 -25.09 10.08 -8.34
N TYR A 168 -24.17 9.19 -8.71
CA TYR A 168 -23.12 8.72 -7.83
C TYR A 168 -21.87 8.38 -8.64
N MET A 169 -20.73 8.95 -8.26
CA MET A 169 -19.44 8.65 -8.87
C MET A 169 -18.49 8.07 -7.83
N LEU A 170 -18.00 6.87 -8.09
CA LEU A 170 -16.94 6.27 -7.30
C LEU A 170 -15.58 6.58 -7.96
N LEU A 171 -14.63 7.06 -7.18
CA LEU A 171 -13.29 7.40 -7.64
C LEU A 171 -12.24 6.66 -6.82
N GLY A 172 -11.15 6.27 -7.48
CA GLY A 172 -9.88 5.95 -6.81
C GLY A 172 -8.88 7.09 -6.96
N ILE A 173 -7.81 7.07 -6.15
CA ILE A 173 -6.72 8.05 -6.22
C ILE A 173 -5.38 7.39 -6.58
N GLY A 174 -4.66 7.97 -7.55
CA GLY A 174 -3.27 7.62 -7.86
C GLY A 174 -2.29 8.11 -6.79
N THR A 175 -1.07 7.57 -6.73
CA THR A 175 -0.03 8.03 -5.78
C THR A 175 0.43 9.47 -6.05
N ALA A 176 0.24 9.96 -7.27
CA ALA A 176 0.41 11.36 -7.65
C ALA A 176 -0.88 12.20 -7.54
N GLY A 177 -1.93 11.65 -6.93
CA GLY A 177 -3.22 12.32 -6.72
C GLY A 177 -4.01 12.55 -8.00
N THR A 178 -3.82 11.67 -8.97
CA THR A 178 -4.65 11.60 -10.17
C THR A 178 -6.02 11.00 -9.81
N ILE A 179 -7.08 11.52 -10.43
CA ILE A 179 -8.44 10.97 -10.35
C ILE A 179 -8.97 10.76 -11.77
N GLY A 180 -9.46 9.56 -12.07
CA GLY A 180 -9.77 9.18 -13.45
C GLY A 180 -8.57 9.32 -14.40
N LEU A 181 -7.34 9.15 -13.91
CA LEU A 181 -6.11 9.40 -14.69
C LEU A 181 -5.95 10.82 -15.26
N ASN A 182 -6.74 11.79 -14.77
CA ASN A 182 -6.43 13.20 -14.95
C ASN A 182 -5.19 13.53 -14.11
N SER A 183 -4.13 14.02 -14.75
CA SER A 183 -2.83 14.32 -14.13
C SER A 183 -2.65 15.83 -13.88
N ALA A 184 -1.51 16.20 -13.28
CA ALA A 184 -1.18 17.58 -12.98
C ALA A 184 -1.34 18.49 -14.23
N GLY A 185 -2.04 19.61 -14.05
CA GLY A 185 -2.38 20.55 -15.13
C GLY A 185 -3.66 20.23 -15.89
N ALA A 186 -4.41 19.18 -15.51
CA ALA A 186 -5.73 18.92 -16.07
C ALA A 186 -6.69 20.09 -15.82
N SER A 187 -7.39 20.53 -16.86
CA SER A 187 -8.32 21.66 -16.78
C SER A 187 -9.55 21.33 -15.95
N MET A 188 -9.96 22.27 -15.10
CA MET A 188 -11.19 22.13 -14.31
C MET A 188 -12.47 22.09 -15.15
N ASN A 189 -12.40 22.60 -16.40
CA ASN A 189 -13.51 22.57 -17.35
C ASN A 189 -13.36 21.42 -18.37
N SER A 190 -12.46 20.46 -18.13
CA SER A 190 -12.27 19.34 -19.05
C SER A 190 -13.48 18.40 -19.02
N HIS A 191 -13.94 18.02 -20.20
CA HIS A 191 -14.92 16.96 -20.40
C HIS A 191 -14.21 15.64 -20.75
N THR A 192 -14.97 14.59 -21.08
CA THR A 192 -14.40 13.32 -21.55
C THR A 192 -13.44 13.57 -22.72
N HIS A 193 -12.23 13.03 -22.63
CA HIS A 193 -11.19 13.22 -23.64
C HIS A 193 -10.14 12.11 -23.62
N LEU A 194 -9.33 12.02 -24.67
CA LEU A 194 -8.12 11.20 -24.70
C LEU A 194 -6.96 11.95 -24.06
N VAL A 195 -6.31 11.34 -23.08
CA VAL A 195 -5.10 11.86 -22.44
C VAL A 195 -3.97 10.82 -22.50
N LEU A 196 -2.73 11.31 -22.61
CA LEU A 196 -1.54 10.46 -22.49
C LEU A 196 -1.21 10.25 -21.02
N MET A 197 -0.90 9.02 -20.65
CA MET A 197 -0.52 8.71 -19.28
C MET A 197 0.93 9.12 -19.02
N ASP A 198 1.16 9.79 -17.89
CA ASP A 198 2.50 10.04 -17.40
C ASP A 198 3.18 8.75 -16.90
N ASN A 199 4.49 8.81 -16.69
CA ASN A 199 5.27 7.64 -16.26
C ASN A 199 4.81 7.08 -14.91
N THR A 200 4.33 7.93 -14.00
CA THR A 200 3.82 7.50 -12.70
C THR A 200 2.55 6.67 -12.87
N SER A 201 1.58 7.18 -13.62
CA SER A 201 0.31 6.52 -13.93
C SER A 201 0.53 5.22 -14.72
N ARG A 202 1.51 5.19 -15.63
CA ARG A 202 1.89 3.95 -16.34
C ARG A 202 2.47 2.90 -15.38
N LYS A 203 3.36 3.30 -14.46
CA LYS A 203 3.93 2.39 -13.44
C LYS A 203 2.86 1.87 -12.48
N GLU A 204 1.92 2.70 -12.05
CA GLU A 204 0.79 2.25 -11.23
C GLU A 204 -0.11 1.29 -12.00
N SER A 205 -0.44 1.65 -13.25
CA SER A 205 -1.29 0.83 -14.10
C SER A 205 -0.64 -0.51 -14.44
N ALA A 206 0.69 -0.62 -14.48
CA ALA A 206 1.41 -1.86 -14.75
C ALA A 206 1.02 -3.02 -13.81
N GLN A 207 0.46 -2.74 -12.63
CA GLN A 207 -0.09 -3.78 -11.74
C GLN A 207 -1.31 -4.51 -12.33
N LEU A 208 -1.94 -3.94 -13.37
CA LEU A 208 -3.07 -4.50 -14.10
C LEU A 208 -2.64 -5.21 -15.39
N PHE A 209 -1.35 -5.17 -15.74
CA PHE A 209 -0.80 -5.73 -16.96
C PHE A 209 0.31 -6.73 -16.62
N SER A 210 0.68 -7.60 -17.56
CA SER A 210 1.78 -8.55 -17.36
C SER A 210 3.15 -7.86 -17.30
N SER A 211 3.29 -6.69 -17.93
CA SER A 211 4.51 -5.88 -17.89
C SER A 211 4.19 -4.40 -18.18
N ILE A 212 5.14 -3.51 -17.90
CA ILE A 212 4.96 -2.06 -18.14
C ILE A 212 4.90 -1.71 -19.63
N GLU A 213 5.55 -2.51 -20.48
CA GLU A 213 5.54 -2.38 -21.95
C GLU A 213 4.15 -2.65 -22.52
N ASN A 214 3.36 -3.48 -21.85
CA ASN A 214 1.99 -3.79 -22.24
C ASN A 214 0.97 -2.74 -21.79
N VAL A 215 1.40 -1.74 -21.00
CA VAL A 215 0.54 -0.62 -20.58
C VAL A 215 0.38 0.34 -21.76
N PRO A 216 -0.86 0.58 -22.24
CA PRO A 216 -1.13 1.52 -23.33
C PRO A 216 -0.59 2.92 -23.06
N ALA A 217 -0.39 3.71 -24.11
CA ALA A 217 0.19 5.05 -23.98
C ALA A 217 -0.81 6.08 -23.44
N GLY A 218 -2.12 5.86 -23.63
CA GLY A 218 -3.16 6.81 -23.23
C GLY A 218 -4.39 6.14 -22.66
N VAL A 219 -5.37 6.98 -22.35
CA VAL A 219 -6.65 6.61 -21.75
C VAL A 219 -7.72 7.59 -22.24
N ILE A 220 -8.89 7.07 -22.58
CA ILE A 220 -10.09 7.89 -22.79
C ILE A 220 -10.78 7.99 -21.43
N THR A 221 -10.87 9.19 -20.87
CA THR A 221 -11.32 9.40 -19.49
C THR A 221 -12.28 10.57 -19.35
N MET A 222 -13.19 10.49 -18.39
CA MET A 222 -13.97 11.65 -17.94
C MET A 222 -13.04 12.72 -17.38
N GLY A 223 -13.19 13.95 -17.88
CA GLY A 223 -12.45 15.10 -17.39
C GLY A 223 -12.91 15.56 -16.01
N LEU A 224 -12.15 16.47 -15.41
CA LEU A 224 -12.45 17.00 -14.08
C LEU A 224 -13.79 17.76 -14.04
N GLY A 225 -14.18 18.44 -15.13
CA GLY A 225 -15.47 19.12 -15.21
C GLY A 225 -16.63 18.12 -15.10
N THR A 226 -16.56 17.02 -15.85
CA THR A 226 -17.54 15.92 -15.79
C THR A 226 -17.61 15.28 -14.40
N ILE A 227 -16.45 15.09 -13.73
CA ILE A 227 -16.40 14.59 -12.36
C ILE A 227 -17.15 15.54 -11.40
N MET A 228 -16.96 16.85 -11.56
CA MET A 228 -17.57 17.86 -10.69
C MET A 228 -19.07 18.09 -10.95
N GLU A 229 -19.61 17.61 -12.09
CA GLU A 229 -21.05 17.63 -12.38
C GLU A 229 -21.82 16.51 -11.65
N ALA A 230 -21.14 15.53 -11.05
CA ALA A 230 -21.80 14.45 -10.32
C ALA A 230 -22.55 14.96 -9.08
N LYS A 231 -23.74 14.41 -8.80
CA LYS A 231 -24.51 14.81 -7.61
C LYS A 231 -23.86 14.36 -6.30
N LYS A 232 -23.07 13.29 -6.35
CA LYS A 232 -22.33 12.73 -5.22
C LYS A 232 -21.05 12.08 -5.72
N VAL A 233 -19.94 12.40 -5.09
CA VAL A 233 -18.63 11.81 -5.38
C VAL A 233 -18.09 11.11 -4.14
N VAL A 234 -17.65 9.86 -4.29
CA VAL A 234 -17.00 9.11 -3.22
C VAL A 234 -15.63 8.67 -3.67
N LEU A 235 -14.60 9.26 -3.06
CA LEU A 235 -13.21 8.90 -3.27
C LEU A 235 -12.82 7.78 -2.30
N ILE A 236 -12.34 6.66 -2.81
CA ILE A 236 -11.84 5.54 -2.02
C ILE A 236 -10.32 5.41 -2.09
N SER A 237 -9.69 5.12 -0.96
CA SER A 237 -8.27 4.84 -0.90
C SER A 237 -7.94 3.88 0.23
N TRP A 238 -7.06 2.92 -0.05
CA TRP A 238 -6.68 1.89 0.89
C TRP A 238 -5.17 1.69 0.92
N GLY A 239 -4.64 1.42 2.11
CA GLY A 239 -3.24 1.07 2.32
C GLY A 239 -2.32 2.28 2.57
N GLU A 240 -1.17 1.99 3.17
CA GLU A 240 -0.20 2.99 3.63
C GLU A 240 0.45 3.77 2.48
N SER A 241 0.62 3.15 1.31
CA SER A 241 1.23 3.80 0.13
C SER A 241 0.46 5.03 -0.37
N LYS A 242 -0.78 5.23 0.09
CA LYS A 242 -1.63 6.37 -0.24
C LYS A 242 -1.71 7.41 0.87
N ALA A 243 -1.10 7.19 2.04
CA ALA A 243 -1.24 8.07 3.20
C ALA A 243 -0.82 9.53 2.92
N ALA A 244 0.37 9.70 2.33
CA ALA A 244 0.91 11.02 2.02
C ALA A 244 0.03 11.80 1.03
N ILE A 245 -0.45 11.11 -0.04
CA ILE A 245 -1.26 11.77 -1.06
C ILE A 245 -2.66 12.11 -0.54
N ILE A 246 -3.25 11.22 0.28
CA ILE A 246 -4.53 11.45 0.93
C ILE A 246 -4.47 12.67 1.85
N LYS A 247 -3.40 12.82 2.63
CA LYS A 247 -3.18 14.02 3.43
C LYS A 247 -3.13 15.28 2.57
N GLN A 248 -2.37 15.27 1.48
CA GLN A 248 -2.27 16.44 0.59
C GLN A 248 -3.63 16.77 -0.05
N THR A 249 -4.39 15.76 -0.47
CA THR A 249 -5.72 15.93 -1.07
C THR A 249 -6.74 16.51 -0.08
N ILE A 250 -6.72 16.06 1.17
CA ILE A 250 -7.74 16.41 2.17
C ILE A 250 -7.38 17.66 2.97
N GLU A 251 -6.12 17.82 3.39
CA GLU A 251 -5.68 18.91 4.28
C GLU A 251 -4.93 20.02 3.52
N GLY A 252 -4.29 19.68 2.39
CA GLY A 252 -3.51 20.62 1.58
C GLY A 252 -4.37 21.65 0.84
N PRO A 253 -3.77 22.73 0.30
CA PRO A 253 -4.47 23.68 -0.55
C PRO A 253 -4.93 23.02 -1.87
N ALA A 254 -6.07 23.46 -2.39
CA ALA A 254 -6.48 23.10 -3.74
C ALA A 254 -5.49 23.64 -4.78
N THR A 255 -5.07 22.79 -5.71
CA THR A 255 -4.06 23.10 -6.73
C THR A 255 -4.20 22.22 -7.95
N ASP A 256 -4.02 22.79 -9.14
CA ASP A 256 -4.03 22.07 -10.42
C ASP A 256 -2.88 21.07 -10.54
N ALA A 257 -1.83 21.21 -9.73
CA ALA A 257 -0.75 20.22 -9.63
C ALA A 257 -1.21 18.91 -8.98
N LEU A 258 -2.33 18.92 -8.25
CA LEU A 258 -2.90 17.77 -7.56
C LEU A 258 -4.40 17.66 -7.86
N PRO A 259 -4.79 17.03 -8.99
CA PRO A 259 -6.16 17.03 -9.50
C PRO A 259 -7.21 16.58 -8.48
N ALA A 260 -6.90 15.60 -7.62
CA ALA A 260 -7.80 15.14 -6.57
C ALA A 260 -8.27 16.26 -5.62
N THR A 261 -7.51 17.35 -5.48
CA THR A 261 -7.89 18.49 -4.65
C THR A 261 -9.07 19.29 -5.20
N CYS A 262 -9.45 19.12 -6.48
CA CYS A 262 -10.65 19.76 -7.02
C CYS A 262 -11.92 19.36 -6.26
N LEU A 263 -11.92 18.16 -5.65
CA LEU A 263 -13.01 17.65 -4.84
C LEU A 263 -13.27 18.49 -3.58
N GLN A 264 -12.32 19.32 -3.14
CA GLN A 264 -12.54 20.31 -2.08
C GLN A 264 -13.61 21.35 -2.45
N HIS A 265 -13.84 21.57 -3.75
CA HIS A 265 -14.85 22.49 -4.26
C HIS A 265 -16.19 21.81 -4.57
N HIS A 266 -16.26 20.49 -4.40
CA HIS A 266 -17.45 19.72 -4.74
C HIS A 266 -18.45 19.73 -3.59
N SER A 267 -19.69 20.14 -3.87
CA SER A 267 -20.74 20.33 -2.84
C SER A 267 -21.10 19.05 -2.07
N ASN A 268 -20.86 17.87 -2.66
CA ASN A 268 -21.22 16.57 -2.08
C ASN A 268 -20.15 15.50 -2.37
N ALA A 269 -18.88 15.82 -2.09
CA ALA A 269 -17.80 14.85 -2.13
C ALA A 269 -17.52 14.32 -0.72
N ARG A 270 -17.21 13.03 -0.61
CA ARG A 270 -16.64 12.45 0.60
C ARG A 270 -15.46 11.53 0.27
N VAL A 271 -14.54 11.40 1.21
CA VAL A 271 -13.46 10.42 1.15
C VAL A 271 -13.74 9.29 2.14
N VAL A 272 -13.51 8.06 1.69
CA VAL A 272 -13.61 6.85 2.52
C VAL A 272 -12.28 6.09 2.46
N ILE A 273 -11.64 5.93 3.62
CA ILE A 273 -10.29 5.36 3.72
C ILE A 273 -10.16 4.39 4.88
N ASP A 274 -9.13 3.54 4.83
CA ASP A 274 -8.71 2.73 5.97
C ASP A 274 -7.70 3.48 6.85
N LEU A 275 -7.44 2.99 8.06
CA LEU A 275 -6.46 3.57 8.97
C LEU A 275 -5.06 3.70 8.35
N SER A 276 -4.67 2.77 7.47
CA SER A 276 -3.37 2.81 6.79
C SER A 276 -3.28 4.00 5.83
N SER A 277 -4.31 4.23 5.00
CA SER A 277 -4.40 5.43 4.15
C SER A 277 -4.62 6.73 4.94
N ALA A 278 -5.14 6.65 6.16
CA ALA A 278 -5.33 7.81 7.03
C ALA A 278 -4.10 8.17 7.86
N TYR A 279 -3.03 7.37 7.83
CA TYR A 279 -1.94 7.43 8.81
C TYR A 279 -1.30 8.82 8.94
N ASP A 280 -1.16 9.54 7.83
CA ASP A 280 -0.52 10.86 7.78
C ASP A 280 -1.47 12.03 8.10
N LEU A 281 -2.79 11.78 8.17
CA LEU A 281 -3.77 12.80 8.54
C LEU A 281 -3.48 13.35 9.93
N THR A 282 -3.72 14.64 10.10
CA THR A 282 -3.36 15.38 11.31
C THR A 282 -4.02 14.77 12.55
N ARG A 283 -5.31 14.40 12.49
CA ARG A 283 -5.99 13.74 13.62
C ARG A 283 -5.44 12.36 14.00
N ILE A 284 -4.67 11.71 13.12
CA ILE A 284 -4.08 10.38 13.36
C ILE A 284 -2.60 10.49 13.77
N SER A 285 -1.83 11.25 12.99
CA SER A 285 -0.38 11.39 13.16
C SER A 285 -0.02 12.40 14.26
N HIS A 286 -0.77 13.51 14.33
CA HIS A 286 -0.52 14.63 15.24
C HIS A 286 -1.79 15.02 16.02
N PRO A 287 -2.43 14.09 16.76
CA PRO A 287 -3.73 14.31 17.40
C PRO A 287 -3.75 15.50 18.37
N TRP A 288 -2.60 15.85 18.97
CA TRP A 288 -2.43 16.99 19.87
C TRP A 288 -2.69 18.34 19.20
N LEU A 289 -2.65 18.40 17.88
CA LEU A 289 -3.03 19.62 17.17
C LEU A 289 -4.55 19.80 17.23
N VAL A 290 -5.34 18.74 17.13
CA VAL A 290 -6.80 18.84 16.99
C VAL A 290 -7.56 18.64 18.29
N THR A 291 -7.04 17.82 19.22
CA THR A 291 -7.72 17.48 20.47
C THR A 291 -6.74 17.18 21.59
N ASN A 292 -7.25 17.09 22.82
CA ASN A 292 -6.46 16.71 23.99
C ASN A 292 -6.04 15.23 23.91
N CYS A 293 -4.81 14.95 24.32
CA CYS A 293 -4.22 13.63 24.17
C CYS A 293 -4.09 12.90 25.51
N GLU A 294 -4.29 11.58 25.47
CA GLU A 294 -3.78 10.71 26.54
C GLU A 294 -2.30 10.45 26.28
N TRP A 295 -1.45 11.18 26.99
CA TRP A 295 -0.01 11.17 26.75
C TRP A 295 0.68 9.94 27.34
N ASP A 296 0.96 8.96 26.48
CA ASP A 296 1.92 7.89 26.78
C ASP A 296 3.35 8.24 26.31
N ASN A 297 4.34 7.44 26.70
CA ASN A 297 5.74 7.71 26.33
C ASN A 297 5.95 7.71 24.80
N LYS A 298 5.16 6.92 24.06
CA LYS A 298 5.30 6.80 22.59
C LYS A 298 4.76 8.04 21.89
N LEU A 299 3.61 8.55 22.31
CA LEU A 299 2.97 9.74 21.78
C LEU A 299 3.80 10.98 22.10
N ILE A 300 4.33 11.09 23.33
CA ILE A 300 5.24 12.19 23.70
C ILE A 300 6.49 12.12 22.80
N ARG A 301 7.14 10.96 22.66
CA ARG A 301 8.32 10.81 21.80
C ARG A 301 8.02 11.22 20.35
N ARG A 302 6.87 10.79 19.81
CA ARG A 302 6.41 11.17 18.46
C ARG A 302 6.25 12.68 18.33
N ALA A 303 5.58 13.32 19.29
CA ALA A 303 5.38 14.77 19.31
C ALA A 303 6.69 15.56 19.39
N ILE A 304 7.64 15.12 20.22
CA ILE A 304 8.92 15.83 20.37
C ILE A 304 9.80 15.67 19.14
N ILE A 305 9.85 14.47 18.52
CA ILE A 305 10.58 14.26 17.27
C ILE A 305 9.97 15.12 16.15
N TRP A 306 8.64 15.14 16.05
CA TRP A 306 7.93 16.02 15.12
C TRP A 306 8.28 17.50 15.34
N LEU A 307 8.28 17.97 16.59
CA LEU A 307 8.65 19.35 16.93
C LEU A 307 10.13 19.65 16.59
N CYS A 308 11.05 18.70 16.80
CA CYS A 308 12.45 18.84 16.41
C CYS A 308 12.59 19.02 14.90
N GLN A 309 11.88 18.20 14.11
CA GLN A 309 11.89 18.28 12.65
C GLN A 309 11.30 19.61 12.14
N LEU A 310 10.23 20.09 12.80
CA LEU A 310 9.57 21.33 12.40
C LEU A 310 10.41 22.58 12.71
N THR A 311 11.14 22.57 13.83
CA THR A 311 11.93 23.72 14.30
C THR A 311 13.40 23.66 13.90
N ASP A 312 13.84 22.54 13.30
CA ASP A 312 15.24 22.23 13.04
C ASP A 312 16.14 22.37 14.29
N LYS A 313 15.63 21.90 15.44
CA LYS A 313 16.33 21.94 16.73
C LYS A 313 16.49 20.54 17.31
N PRO A 314 17.63 20.21 17.93
CA PRO A 314 17.75 18.99 18.71
C PRO A 314 16.88 19.06 19.97
N ILE A 315 16.48 17.88 20.49
CA ILE A 315 15.56 17.73 21.64
C ILE A 315 15.92 18.66 22.80
N LEU A 316 17.20 18.69 23.21
CA LEU A 316 17.65 19.46 24.37
C LEU A 316 17.64 21.00 24.16
N LYS A 317 17.45 21.47 22.93
CA LYS A 317 17.38 22.91 22.59
C LYS A 317 15.95 23.42 22.39
N LEU A 318 14.94 22.57 22.52
CA LEU A 318 13.55 23.00 22.44
C LEU A 318 13.18 23.83 23.67
N THR A 319 12.48 24.94 23.45
CA THR A 319 12.09 25.91 24.47
C THR A 319 10.60 25.86 24.76
N ASN A 320 10.13 26.46 25.86
CA ASN A 320 8.70 26.58 26.15
C ASN A 320 7.94 27.25 24.98
N LYS A 321 8.57 28.23 24.32
CA LYS A 321 8.00 28.91 23.16
C LYS A 321 7.72 27.93 22.01
N ASP A 322 8.69 27.05 21.71
CA ASP A 322 8.54 26.05 20.64
C ASP A 322 7.35 25.12 20.90
N TYR A 323 7.14 24.68 22.15
CA TYR A 323 5.99 23.85 22.51
C TYR A 323 4.66 24.60 22.40
N SER A 324 4.60 25.83 22.92
CA SER A 324 3.37 26.64 22.93
C SER A 324 2.92 27.03 21.52
N GLU A 325 3.84 27.41 20.63
CA GLU A 325 3.52 27.83 19.26
C GLU A 325 3.05 26.67 18.36
N HIS A 326 3.32 25.43 18.76
CA HIS A 326 3.05 24.23 17.95
C HIS A 326 2.05 23.26 18.60
N GLY A 327 1.20 23.74 19.50
CA GLY A 327 0.09 22.96 20.06
C GLY A 327 0.50 21.88 21.08
N LEU A 328 1.68 22.01 21.70
CA LEU A 328 2.17 21.09 22.73
C LEU A 328 2.16 21.71 24.14
N GLY A 329 1.32 22.73 24.35
CA GLY A 329 1.15 23.38 25.65
C GLY A 329 0.69 22.44 26.78
N GLU A 330 -0.09 21.40 26.45
CA GLU A 330 -0.52 20.38 27.41
C GLU A 330 0.67 19.66 28.07
N LEU A 331 1.73 19.38 27.30
CA LEU A 331 2.96 18.80 27.85
C LEU A 331 3.68 19.74 28.81
N LEU A 332 3.66 21.05 28.55
CA LEU A 332 4.20 22.04 29.47
C LEU A 332 3.40 22.09 30.77
N ALA A 333 2.08 21.94 30.71
CA ALA A 333 1.24 21.90 31.90
C ALA A 333 1.49 20.64 32.75
N ILE A 334 1.68 19.48 32.11
CA ILE A 334 1.92 18.19 32.79
C ILE A 334 3.33 18.15 33.41
N PHE A 335 4.35 18.58 32.68
CA PHE A 335 5.76 18.46 33.09
C PHE A 335 6.35 19.75 33.68
N GLY A 336 5.61 20.85 33.69
CA GLY A 336 5.99 22.17 34.20
C GLY A 336 6.90 22.98 33.27
N SER A 337 7.73 22.35 32.45
CA SER A 337 8.62 23.05 31.50
C SER A 337 9.05 22.16 30.33
N ALA A 338 9.44 22.78 29.22
CA ALA A 338 10.05 22.09 28.08
C ALA A 338 11.32 21.36 28.50
N TYR A 339 12.12 21.93 29.41
CA TYR A 339 13.33 21.31 29.94
C TYR A 339 13.05 19.91 30.51
N ASN A 340 12.02 19.78 31.34
CA ASN A 340 11.66 18.50 31.96
C ASN A 340 11.19 17.46 30.91
N VAL A 341 10.41 17.88 29.91
CA VAL A 341 9.98 17.01 28.81
C VAL A 341 11.18 16.56 27.97
N ASN A 342 12.06 17.51 27.61
CA ASN A 342 13.24 17.26 26.78
C ASN A 342 14.17 16.24 27.45
N ILE A 343 14.46 16.40 28.74
CA ILE A 343 15.33 15.47 29.49
C ILE A 343 14.68 14.07 29.56
N LYS A 344 13.37 13.99 29.83
CA LYS A 344 12.65 12.71 29.85
C LYS A 344 12.79 11.98 28.52
N ILE A 345 12.50 12.65 27.41
CA ILE A 345 12.52 12.03 26.08
C ILE A 345 13.95 11.76 25.59
N PHE A 346 14.89 12.65 25.89
CA PHE A 346 16.30 12.42 25.61
C PHE A 346 16.80 11.17 26.31
N ASN A 347 16.54 11.02 27.62
CA ASN A 347 16.93 9.83 28.38
C ASN A 347 16.24 8.57 27.85
N ASP A 348 14.93 8.64 27.58
CA ASP A 348 14.16 7.53 27.02
C ASP A 348 14.75 7.03 25.69
N ILE A 349 15.17 7.94 24.79
CA ILE A 349 15.86 7.56 23.54
C ILE A 349 17.27 7.05 23.84
N GLN A 350 18.04 7.74 24.67
CA GLN A 350 19.41 7.36 25.02
C GLN A 350 19.50 5.98 25.68
N HIS A 351 18.47 5.60 26.46
CA HIS A 351 18.34 4.28 27.09
C HIS A 351 18.03 3.16 26.08
N THR A 352 17.59 3.47 24.87
CA THR A 352 17.42 2.47 23.79
C THR A 352 18.74 2.11 23.10
N ILE A 353 19.79 2.94 23.28
CA ILE A 353 21.09 2.74 22.63
C ILE A 353 21.95 1.84 23.49
N THR A 354 22.34 0.68 22.96
CA THR A 354 23.23 -0.25 23.66
C THR A 354 24.24 -0.88 22.69
N GLY A 355 25.48 -1.06 23.16
CA GLY A 355 26.47 -1.92 22.51
C GLY A 355 26.34 -3.39 22.91
N TRP A 356 25.38 -3.72 23.79
CA TRP A 356 25.12 -5.06 24.34
C TRP A 356 23.69 -5.49 24.03
N PRO A 357 23.40 -5.91 22.79
CA PRO A 357 22.05 -6.26 22.37
C PRO A 357 21.45 -7.47 23.12
N GLY A 358 22.28 -8.35 23.68
CA GLY A 358 21.83 -9.44 24.55
C GLY A 358 22.01 -9.14 26.04
N GLY A 359 22.19 -7.88 26.41
CA GLY A 359 22.38 -7.44 27.79
C GLY A 359 23.81 -7.63 28.30
N LYS A 360 24.34 -6.63 29.01
CA LYS A 360 25.69 -6.70 29.56
C LYS A 360 25.68 -7.46 30.89
N PRO A 361 26.41 -8.59 31.03
CA PRO A 361 26.45 -9.32 32.29
C PRO A 361 27.10 -8.48 33.39
N ASN A 362 26.61 -8.63 34.63
CA ASN A 362 27.11 -7.94 35.83
C ASN A 362 27.12 -6.40 35.75
N ALA A 363 26.25 -5.82 34.92
CA ALA A 363 26.04 -4.39 34.85
C ALA A 363 24.65 -4.02 35.38
N ASP A 364 24.51 -2.79 35.86
CA ASP A 364 23.18 -2.20 36.08
C ASP A 364 22.46 -2.03 34.74
N ASP A 365 21.26 -2.59 34.67
CA ASP A 365 20.38 -2.65 33.52
C ASP A 365 19.08 -1.85 33.73
N SER A 366 18.96 -1.10 34.84
CA SER A 366 17.77 -0.29 35.18
C SER A 366 17.34 0.66 34.05
N ASN A 367 18.31 1.16 33.27
CA ASN A 367 18.13 2.10 32.17
C ASN A 367 18.67 1.56 30.84
N ARG A 368 18.78 0.23 30.69
CA ARG A 368 19.23 -0.43 29.47
C ARG A 368 18.06 -1.12 28.78
N PRO A 369 18.11 -1.28 27.45
CA PRO A 369 16.97 -1.83 26.72
C PRO A 369 16.84 -3.35 26.92
N GLU A 370 17.94 -4.03 27.25
CA GLU A 370 17.97 -5.47 27.53
C GLU A 370 18.58 -5.76 28.89
N ARG A 371 17.89 -6.62 29.64
CA ARG A 371 18.26 -7.10 30.98
C ARG A 371 19.58 -7.89 30.97
N ALA A 372 20.40 -7.72 32.00
CA ALA A 372 21.70 -8.36 32.18
C ALA A 372 21.61 -9.87 32.43
N LYS A 373 20.51 -10.35 33.03
CA LYS A 373 20.27 -11.77 33.34
C LYS A 373 19.02 -12.31 32.62
N PRO A 374 19.01 -13.59 32.20
CA PRO A 374 20.10 -14.56 32.29
C PRO A 374 21.25 -14.27 31.29
N TYR A 375 22.42 -14.85 31.55
CA TYR A 375 23.56 -14.86 30.63
C TYR A 375 24.22 -16.25 30.64
N PRO A 376 24.53 -16.85 29.47
CA PRO A 376 24.20 -16.39 28.13
C PRO A 376 22.68 -16.49 27.85
N LYS A 377 22.15 -15.64 26.97
CA LYS A 377 20.77 -15.74 26.48
C LYS A 377 20.69 -16.68 25.29
N LYS A 378 19.53 -17.32 25.14
CA LYS A 378 19.13 -18.00 23.90
C LYS A 378 18.34 -17.01 23.04
N ILE A 379 18.77 -16.83 21.81
CA ILE A 379 18.25 -15.81 20.90
C ILE A 379 17.95 -16.46 19.56
N ILE A 380 16.80 -16.12 18.98
CA ILE A 380 16.40 -16.56 17.64
C ILE A 380 16.30 -15.32 16.78
N VAL A 381 17.05 -15.29 15.69
CA VAL A 381 16.97 -14.29 14.63
C VAL A 381 16.10 -14.87 13.52
N PHE A 382 15.00 -14.21 13.20
CA PHE A 382 14.18 -14.54 12.04
C PHE A 382 14.65 -13.71 10.85
N SER A 383 15.15 -14.39 9.83
CA SER A 383 15.63 -13.76 8.59
C SER A 383 14.61 -14.05 7.48
N PRO A 384 13.75 -13.09 7.08
CA PRO A 384 12.71 -13.31 6.09
C PRO A 384 13.28 -13.82 4.76
N HIS A 385 14.34 -13.17 4.28
CA HIS A 385 15.13 -13.59 3.14
C HIS A 385 16.57 -13.95 3.59
N PRO A 386 17.27 -14.94 2.97
CA PRO A 386 18.60 -15.42 3.42
C PRO A 386 19.81 -14.47 3.32
N ASP A 387 19.59 -13.18 3.46
CA ASP A 387 20.58 -12.11 3.53
C ASP A 387 20.14 -10.95 4.47
N ASP A 388 18.87 -10.91 4.89
CA ASP A 388 18.30 -9.85 5.72
C ASP A 388 18.95 -9.76 7.11
N ASP A 389 19.32 -10.88 7.71
CA ASP A 389 20.03 -10.97 8.98
C ASP A 389 21.38 -10.24 8.94
N VAL A 390 22.05 -10.26 7.78
CA VAL A 390 23.35 -9.63 7.57
C VAL A 390 23.18 -8.19 7.11
N ILE A 391 22.30 -7.93 6.14
CA ILE A 391 22.10 -6.60 5.54
C ILE A 391 21.37 -5.66 6.51
N SER A 392 20.34 -6.14 7.19
CA SER A 392 19.48 -5.30 8.03
C SER A 392 19.94 -5.23 9.48
N MET A 393 20.54 -6.30 10.01
CA MET A 393 20.94 -6.38 11.42
C MET A 393 22.30 -7.03 11.69
N GLY A 394 23.19 -7.10 10.69
CA GLY A 394 24.46 -7.83 10.79
C GLY A 394 25.35 -7.38 11.96
N GLY A 395 25.37 -6.07 12.26
CA GLY A 395 26.09 -5.53 13.41
C GLY A 395 25.56 -6.06 14.75
N THR A 396 24.24 -6.12 14.92
CA THR A 396 23.58 -6.69 16.10
C THR A 396 23.80 -8.19 16.17
N PHE A 397 23.57 -8.91 15.07
CA PHE A 397 23.77 -10.35 14.96
C PHE A 397 25.20 -10.75 15.36
N ARG A 398 26.21 -10.12 14.76
CA ARG A 398 27.61 -10.36 15.11
C ARG A 398 27.91 -10.04 16.57
N ARG A 399 27.41 -8.92 17.09
CA ARG A 399 27.61 -8.55 18.51
C ARG A 399 27.04 -9.60 19.47
N LEU A 400 25.90 -10.20 19.14
CA LEU A 400 25.33 -11.27 19.96
C LEU A 400 26.26 -12.50 20.02
N CYS A 401 26.83 -12.88 18.89
CA CYS A 401 27.82 -13.97 18.81
C CYS A 401 29.12 -13.60 19.53
N ASP A 402 29.69 -12.41 19.28
CA ASP A 402 30.92 -11.92 19.94
C ASP A 402 30.75 -11.83 21.47
N GLN A 403 29.52 -11.58 21.93
CA GLN A 403 29.14 -11.54 23.35
C GLN A 403 28.79 -12.92 23.91
N ASN A 404 29.10 -14.01 23.19
CA ASN A 404 28.94 -15.39 23.61
C ASN A 404 27.49 -15.77 23.99
N HIS A 405 26.50 -15.14 23.38
CA HIS A 405 25.11 -15.61 23.49
C HIS A 405 24.88 -16.84 22.61
N ILE A 406 23.84 -17.61 22.95
CA ILE A 406 23.42 -18.78 22.16
C ILE A 406 22.45 -18.28 21.09
N VAL A 407 22.99 -17.92 19.94
CA VAL A 407 22.22 -17.41 18.81
C VAL A 407 21.79 -18.57 17.91
N HIS A 408 20.60 -18.47 17.35
CA HIS A 408 20.11 -19.27 16.22
C HIS A 408 19.60 -18.33 15.13
N VAL A 409 19.77 -18.70 13.87
CA VAL A 409 19.19 -17.99 12.74
C VAL A 409 18.21 -18.92 12.04
N ALA A 410 16.99 -18.44 11.83
CA ALA A 410 15.93 -19.14 11.11
C ALA A 410 15.60 -18.38 9.83
N TYR A 411 16.08 -18.90 8.70
CA TYR A 411 15.80 -18.41 7.37
C TYR A 411 14.41 -18.86 6.93
N GLN A 412 13.54 -17.89 6.68
CA GLN A 412 12.13 -18.16 6.41
C GLN A 412 11.90 -18.63 4.98
N THR A 413 12.50 -17.95 3.98
CA THR A 413 12.35 -18.31 2.56
C THR A 413 13.63 -18.95 2.00
N SER A 414 13.54 -19.55 0.80
CA SER A 414 14.69 -20.19 0.13
C SER A 414 15.64 -19.20 -0.55
N GLY A 415 15.17 -17.97 -0.83
CA GLY A 415 15.90 -16.94 -1.58
C GLY A 415 16.24 -17.29 -3.03
N ASN A 416 15.64 -18.34 -3.58
CA ASN A 416 15.93 -18.85 -4.92
C ASN A 416 15.57 -17.89 -6.07
N ILE A 417 14.72 -16.89 -5.83
CA ILE A 417 14.36 -15.87 -6.82
C ILE A 417 15.39 -14.73 -6.93
N ALA A 418 16.25 -14.56 -5.92
CA ALA A 418 17.21 -13.46 -5.85
C ALA A 418 18.60 -13.80 -6.43
N VAL A 419 18.82 -15.05 -6.83
CA VAL A 419 20.08 -15.48 -7.45
C VAL A 419 19.97 -15.34 -8.96
N GLY A 420 20.90 -14.59 -9.54
CA GLY A 420 21.00 -14.38 -10.98
C GLY A 420 21.37 -15.66 -11.73
N ASP A 421 20.93 -15.78 -12.98
CA ASP A 421 21.21 -16.96 -13.81
C ASP A 421 22.72 -17.17 -14.02
N GLU A 422 23.47 -16.08 -14.15
CA GLU A 422 24.94 -16.10 -14.32
C GLU A 422 25.67 -16.79 -13.16
N GLU A 423 25.15 -16.68 -11.93
CA GLU A 423 25.72 -17.40 -10.78
C GLU A 423 25.49 -18.91 -10.94
N VAL A 424 24.28 -19.33 -11.34
CA VAL A 424 23.98 -20.75 -11.57
C VAL A 424 24.87 -21.31 -12.67
N ILE A 425 25.03 -20.58 -13.78
CA ILE A 425 25.90 -20.98 -14.90
C ILE A 425 27.33 -21.17 -14.39
N ARG A 426 27.88 -20.21 -13.64
CA ARG A 426 29.24 -20.29 -13.08
C ARG A 426 29.44 -21.53 -12.20
N TYR A 427 28.48 -21.83 -11.32
CA TYR A 427 28.55 -23.02 -10.46
C TYR A 427 28.40 -24.33 -11.25
N CYS A 428 27.56 -24.34 -12.29
CA CYS A 428 27.43 -25.49 -13.18
C CYS A 428 28.71 -25.76 -13.99
N GLU A 429 29.36 -24.72 -14.52
CA GLU A 429 30.64 -24.85 -15.23
C GLU A 429 31.74 -25.37 -14.28
N TYR A 430 31.81 -24.84 -13.06
CA TYR A 430 32.70 -25.35 -12.02
C TYR A 430 32.45 -26.84 -11.72
N LEU A 431 31.17 -27.26 -11.62
CA LEU A 431 30.83 -28.68 -11.41
C LEU A 431 31.27 -29.55 -12.59
N GLN A 432 31.17 -29.08 -13.83
CA GLN A 432 31.67 -29.81 -15.00
C GLN A 432 33.18 -30.03 -14.93
N ASP A 433 33.94 -28.98 -14.62
CA ASP A 433 35.40 -29.06 -14.49
C ASP A 433 35.83 -30.05 -13.39
N VAL A 434 35.11 -30.06 -12.27
CA VAL A 434 35.33 -31.02 -11.17
C VAL A 434 35.00 -32.44 -11.61
N CYS A 435 33.87 -32.65 -12.28
CA CYS A 435 33.49 -33.96 -12.82
C CYS A 435 34.52 -34.49 -13.81
N ASP A 436 35.02 -33.64 -14.72
CA ASP A 436 36.01 -34.02 -15.73
C ASP A 436 37.34 -34.46 -15.12
N LYS A 437 37.74 -33.82 -14.02
CA LYS A 437 38.97 -34.17 -13.32
C LYS A 437 38.86 -35.42 -12.46
N TYR A 438 37.79 -35.56 -11.70
CA TYR A 438 37.70 -36.56 -10.62
C TYR A 438 36.76 -37.73 -10.90
N SER A 439 35.83 -37.61 -11.86
CA SER A 439 34.90 -38.67 -12.23
C SER A 439 34.57 -38.68 -13.74
N PRO A 440 35.58 -38.82 -14.62
CA PRO A 440 35.40 -38.72 -16.08
C PRO A 440 34.53 -39.83 -16.69
N LYS A 441 34.18 -40.86 -15.91
CA LYS A 441 33.31 -41.97 -16.33
C LYS A 441 31.86 -41.82 -15.85
N ASP A 442 31.57 -40.88 -14.95
CA ASP A 442 30.22 -40.61 -14.46
C ASP A 442 29.63 -39.38 -15.14
N ASN A 443 28.70 -39.62 -16.07
CA ASN A 443 28.13 -38.56 -16.90
C ASN A 443 26.86 -37.93 -16.32
N LYS A 444 26.31 -38.42 -15.20
CA LYS A 444 24.97 -37.98 -14.75
C LYS A 444 24.95 -36.54 -14.28
N ILE A 445 25.87 -36.16 -13.39
CA ILE A 445 25.96 -34.79 -12.85
C ILE A 445 26.41 -33.82 -13.94
N LYS A 446 27.41 -34.23 -14.73
CA LYS A 446 27.91 -33.43 -15.86
C LYS A 446 26.81 -33.12 -16.88
N SER A 447 26.09 -34.14 -17.34
CA SER A 447 24.98 -33.98 -18.29
C SER A 447 23.88 -33.09 -17.73
N LYS A 448 23.60 -33.18 -16.42
CA LYS A 448 22.61 -32.31 -15.78
C LYS A 448 23.05 -30.85 -15.71
N ALA A 449 24.32 -30.59 -15.40
CA ALA A 449 24.88 -29.23 -15.42
C ALA A 449 24.85 -28.63 -16.84
N GLU A 450 25.22 -29.43 -17.84
CA GLU A 450 25.11 -29.10 -19.27
C GLU A 450 23.69 -28.70 -19.68
N GLU A 451 22.69 -29.48 -19.25
CA GLU A 451 21.28 -29.22 -19.52
C GLU A 451 20.82 -27.88 -18.93
N ILE A 452 21.21 -27.59 -17.68
CA ILE A 452 20.86 -26.34 -17.00
C ILE A 452 21.53 -25.14 -17.69
N ILE A 453 22.81 -25.25 -18.06
CA ILE A 453 23.54 -24.19 -18.77
C ILE A 453 22.87 -23.91 -20.12
N ASN A 454 22.55 -24.94 -20.89
CA ASN A 454 21.90 -24.77 -22.19
C ASN A 454 20.52 -24.11 -22.06
N TYR A 455 19.74 -24.52 -21.07
CA TYR A 455 18.45 -23.89 -20.78
C TYR A 455 18.62 -22.39 -20.47
N LEU A 456 19.48 -22.05 -19.51
CA LEU A 456 19.67 -20.66 -19.07
C LEU A 456 20.26 -19.75 -20.15
N ARG A 457 21.16 -20.27 -21.01
CA ARG A 457 21.81 -19.48 -22.08
C ARG A 457 20.96 -19.31 -23.33
N TYR A 458 20.19 -20.33 -23.71
CA TYR A 458 19.62 -20.40 -25.07
C TYR A 458 18.11 -20.64 -25.11
N GLU A 459 17.52 -21.29 -24.11
CA GLU A 459 16.11 -21.70 -24.16
C GLU A 459 15.20 -20.82 -23.30
N LYS A 460 15.73 -20.26 -22.21
CA LYS A 460 14.98 -19.42 -21.27
C LYS A 460 14.46 -18.18 -22.01
N LYS A 461 13.16 -17.95 -21.91
CA LYS A 461 12.46 -16.77 -22.44
C LYS A 461 11.87 -15.98 -21.28
N GLU A 462 11.98 -14.65 -21.33
CA GLU A 462 11.31 -13.75 -20.39
C GLU A 462 9.82 -13.60 -20.75
N ASP A 463 9.07 -14.70 -20.74
CA ASP A 463 7.65 -14.73 -21.09
C ASP A 463 6.71 -14.82 -19.87
N GLY A 464 7.25 -14.61 -18.67
CA GLY A 464 6.51 -14.64 -17.41
C GLY A 464 6.13 -16.04 -16.92
N LYS A 465 6.64 -17.11 -17.54
CA LYS A 465 6.43 -18.47 -17.04
C LYS A 465 7.22 -18.74 -15.75
N PRO A 466 6.71 -19.61 -14.86
CA PRO A 466 7.46 -20.06 -13.70
C PRO A 466 8.81 -20.68 -14.08
N GLU A 467 9.84 -20.36 -13.32
CA GLU A 467 11.20 -20.87 -13.49
C GLU A 467 11.26 -22.40 -13.31
N ARG A 468 12.21 -23.04 -13.99
CA ARG A 468 12.37 -24.49 -13.93
C ARG A 468 12.72 -24.96 -12.50
N PRO A 469 12.08 -26.02 -11.96
CA PRO A 469 12.29 -26.43 -10.56
C PRO A 469 13.73 -26.78 -10.16
N ASP A 470 14.53 -27.33 -11.09
CA ASP A 470 15.95 -27.63 -10.85
C ASP A 470 16.84 -26.38 -10.88
N VAL A 471 16.53 -25.39 -11.71
CA VAL A 471 17.16 -24.06 -11.64
C VAL A 471 16.86 -23.41 -10.30
N LEU A 472 15.59 -23.43 -9.85
CA LEU A 472 15.20 -22.92 -8.53
C LEU A 472 15.91 -23.66 -7.39
N PHE A 473 16.13 -24.97 -7.52
CA PHE A 473 16.92 -25.74 -6.57
C PHE A 473 18.37 -25.27 -6.51
N MET A 474 19.03 -25.09 -7.66
CA MET A 474 20.42 -24.60 -7.73
C MET A 474 20.54 -23.20 -7.11
N LYS A 475 19.65 -22.28 -7.51
CA LYS A 475 19.60 -20.92 -6.96
C LYS A 475 19.39 -20.92 -5.45
N GLY A 476 18.43 -21.69 -4.96
CA GLY A 476 18.19 -21.82 -3.53
C GLY A 476 19.40 -22.37 -2.78
N THR A 477 20.08 -23.38 -3.32
CA THR A 477 21.27 -23.97 -2.69
C THR A 477 22.43 -22.97 -2.63
N ILE A 478 22.70 -22.24 -3.71
CA ILE A 478 23.72 -21.17 -3.72
C ILE A 478 23.44 -20.18 -2.59
N ARG A 479 22.21 -19.66 -2.52
CA ARG A 479 21.81 -18.68 -1.51
C ARG A 479 21.90 -19.22 -0.08
N ARG A 480 21.58 -20.49 0.14
CA ARG A 480 21.76 -21.14 1.46
C ARG A 480 23.22 -21.21 1.87
N GLU A 481 24.12 -21.55 0.95
CA GLU A 481 25.54 -21.63 1.27
C GLU A 481 26.17 -20.26 1.50
N GLU A 482 25.72 -19.22 0.78
CA GLU A 482 26.05 -17.81 1.08
C GLU A 482 25.62 -17.43 2.51
N ALA A 483 24.37 -17.74 2.87
CA ALA A 483 23.82 -17.47 4.20
C ALA A 483 24.59 -18.22 5.30
N ARG A 484 24.93 -19.50 5.07
CA ARG A 484 25.79 -20.28 5.98
C ARG A 484 27.17 -19.64 6.13
N HIS A 485 27.78 -19.22 5.02
CA HIS A 485 29.09 -18.58 5.05
C HIS A 485 29.06 -17.29 5.89
N ALA A 486 28.06 -16.43 5.68
CA ALA A 486 27.90 -15.20 6.45
C ALA A 486 27.61 -15.44 7.94
N SER A 487 26.80 -16.45 8.25
CA SER A 487 26.54 -16.90 9.62
C SER A 487 27.83 -17.40 10.31
N ARG A 488 28.63 -18.23 9.63
CA ARG A 488 29.93 -18.71 10.13
C ARG A 488 30.91 -17.57 10.36
N TYR A 489 30.96 -16.61 9.43
CA TYR A 489 31.78 -15.40 9.56
C TYR A 489 31.39 -14.58 10.80
N SER A 490 30.10 -14.57 11.14
CA SER A 490 29.57 -13.93 12.35
C SER A 490 29.80 -14.75 13.64
N GLY A 491 30.45 -15.91 13.57
CA GLY A 491 30.75 -16.77 14.71
C GLY A 491 29.68 -17.80 15.06
N LEU A 492 28.67 -17.99 14.20
CA LEU A 492 27.59 -18.95 14.42
C LEU A 492 28.02 -20.37 14.01
N LYS A 493 27.61 -21.37 14.80
CA LYS A 493 27.82 -22.79 14.48
C LYS A 493 26.74 -23.32 13.54
N ASP A 494 27.09 -24.29 12.69
CA ASP A 494 26.18 -24.87 11.69
C ASP A 494 24.90 -25.47 12.29
N GLU A 495 24.99 -26.05 13.49
CA GLU A 495 23.85 -26.62 14.24
C GLU A 495 22.79 -25.57 14.63
N ASN A 496 23.16 -24.28 14.60
CA ASN A 496 22.29 -23.17 14.93
C ASN A 496 21.74 -22.44 13.71
N ILE A 497 21.99 -22.95 12.51
CA ILE A 497 21.54 -22.38 11.23
C ILE A 497 20.39 -23.22 10.68
N HIS A 498 19.20 -22.62 10.59
CA HIS A 498 17.97 -23.30 10.22
C HIS A 498 17.35 -22.71 8.94
N PHE A 499 16.94 -23.57 8.01
CA PHE A 499 16.22 -23.19 6.79
C PHE A 499 14.81 -23.77 6.85
N LEU A 500 13.79 -22.91 6.78
CA LEU A 500 12.39 -23.30 6.98
C LEU A 500 11.63 -23.53 5.67
N ASP A 501 12.06 -22.90 4.57
CA ASP A 501 11.41 -22.97 3.25
C ASP A 501 9.90 -22.69 3.31
N LEU A 502 9.52 -21.64 4.04
CA LEU A 502 8.15 -21.16 4.11
C LEU A 502 7.68 -20.70 2.72
N PRO A 503 6.39 -20.96 2.38
CA PRO A 503 5.82 -20.70 1.07
C PRO A 503 5.62 -19.22 0.75
#